data_AF-A0A7J8M8L7-F1
#
_entry.id   AF-A0A7J8M8L7-F1
#
_cell.length_a   1.000
_cell.length_b   1.000
_cell.length_c   1.000
_cell.angle_alpha   90.00
_cell.angle_beta   90.00
_cell.angle_gamma   90.00
#
_symmetry.space_group_name_H-M   'P 1'
#
loop_
_entity.id
_entity.type
_entity.pdbx_description
1 polymer ?
#
loop_
_entity_poly.entity_id
_entity_poly.type
_entity_poly.pdbx_seq_one_letter_code
_entity_poly.pdbx_strand_id
1 'polypeptide(L)'
;RILSVHYSIPDYVRLSKDCRHLLSRIFVADPEKRITIPEIKQHPWFLKHLPKEFLGGEGGNLEKEEDEQFQSIEEVLSIIEEAREPGEGPKIGSHLLGGSMELDDLDTDADIDDIETSGDFVCALQV
;
A
#
# COMPACT_ATOMS: atom_id res chain seq x y z
N ARG A 1 10.67 -9.97 11.29
CA ARG A 1 10.66 -11.28 10.57
C ARG A 1 10.30 -12.36 11.58
N ILE A 2 9.39 -13.29 11.26
CA ILE A 2 9.09 -14.44 12.13
C ILE A 2 10.15 -15.51 11.86
N LEU A 3 10.97 -15.84 12.86
CA LEU A 3 12.13 -16.73 12.70
C LEU A 3 11.81 -18.19 13.02
N SER A 4 10.77 -18.43 13.81
CA SER A 4 10.33 -19.77 14.23
C SER A 4 8.90 -19.97 13.78
N VAL A 5 8.65 -21.05 13.03
CA VAL A 5 7.31 -21.45 12.60
C VAL A 5 6.61 -22.12 13.78
N HIS A 6 6.05 -21.30 14.67
CA HIS A 6 5.23 -21.76 15.77
C HIS A 6 3.80 -21.30 15.53
N TYR A 7 2.95 -22.22 15.07
CA TYR A 7 1.53 -21.97 14.88
C TYR A 7 0.72 -23.18 15.36
N SER A 8 -0.48 -22.92 15.83
CA SER A 8 -1.46 -23.94 16.20
C SER A 8 -2.82 -23.50 15.68
N ILE A 9 -3.61 -24.45 15.17
CA ILE A 9 -4.99 -24.21 14.78
C ILE A 9 -5.86 -24.57 15.99
N PRO A 10 -6.65 -23.64 16.55
CA PRO A 10 -7.48 -23.94 17.70
C PRO A 10 -8.53 -25.03 17.41
N ASP A 11 -8.88 -25.84 18.41
CA ASP A 11 -9.74 -27.02 18.25
C ASP A 11 -11.19 -26.70 17.83
N TYR A 12 -11.64 -25.47 18.08
CA TYR A 12 -12.94 -24.98 17.63
C TYR A 12 -12.97 -24.71 16.12
N VAL A 13 -11.80 -24.56 15.48
CA VAL A 13 -11.71 -24.29 14.03
C VAL A 13 -11.73 -25.61 13.25
N ARG A 14 -12.84 -25.86 12.55
CA ARG A 14 -13.01 -27.07 11.73
C ARG A 14 -12.44 -26.86 10.33
N LEU A 15 -11.16 -27.13 10.15
CA LEU A 15 -10.54 -27.18 8.83
C LEU A 15 -10.70 -28.56 8.18
N SER A 16 -10.68 -28.62 6.84
CA SER A 16 -10.54 -29.90 6.12
C SER A 16 -9.09 -30.42 6.23
N LYS A 17 -8.87 -31.70 5.93
CA LYS A 17 -7.52 -32.29 5.89
C LYS A 17 -6.64 -31.57 4.86
N ASP A 18 -7.20 -31.31 3.68
CA ASP A 18 -6.49 -30.63 2.59
C ASP A 18 -6.15 -29.18 2.96
N CYS A 19 -7.02 -28.49 3.70
CA CYS A 19 -6.74 -27.13 4.20
C CYS A 19 -5.54 -27.11 5.14
N ARG A 20 -5.53 -28.03 6.12
CA ARG A 20 -4.40 -28.17 7.07
C ARG A 20 -3.12 -28.53 6.35
N HIS A 21 -3.19 -29.42 5.36
CA HIS A 21 -2.04 -29.79 4.53
C HIS A 21 -1.50 -28.57 3.78
N LEU A 22 -2.35 -27.79 3.12
CA LEU A 22 -1.92 -26.59 2.41
C LEU A 22 -1.25 -25.58 3.36
N LEU A 23 -1.84 -25.29 4.53
CA LEU A 23 -1.26 -24.37 5.51
C LEU A 23 0.12 -24.83 5.99
N SER A 24 0.31 -26.14 6.22
CA SER A 24 1.61 -26.70 6.62
C SER A 24 2.70 -26.52 5.56
N ARG A 25 2.32 -26.41 4.29
CA ARG A 25 3.23 -26.22 3.15
C ARG A 25 3.52 -24.72 2.90
N ILE A 26 2.61 -23.83 3.30
CA ILE A 26 2.77 -22.37 3.22
C ILE A 26 3.60 -21.84 4.39
N PHE A 27 3.30 -22.29 5.62
CA PHE A 27 4.01 -21.87 6.81
C PHE A 27 5.31 -22.67 6.99
N VAL A 28 6.23 -22.51 6.04
CA VAL A 28 7.58 -23.07 6.08
C VAL A 28 8.59 -21.92 6.21
N ALA A 29 9.50 -22.03 7.18
CA ALA A 29 10.50 -21.00 7.49
C ALA A 29 11.45 -20.78 6.31
N ASP A 30 11.88 -21.88 5.72
CA ASP A 30 12.75 -21.93 4.56
C ASP A 30 11.96 -21.57 3.28
N PRO A 31 12.28 -20.43 2.62
CA PRO A 31 11.58 -20.01 1.42
C PRO A 31 11.78 -20.98 0.25
N GLU A 32 12.91 -21.68 0.16
CA GLU A 32 13.19 -22.62 -0.95
C GLU A 32 12.37 -23.90 -0.83
N LYS A 33 11.95 -24.25 0.40
CA LYS A 33 11.10 -25.42 0.67
C LYS A 33 9.61 -25.08 0.74
N ARG A 34 9.25 -23.80 0.69
CA ARG A 34 7.86 -23.35 0.76
C ARG A 34 7.15 -23.69 -0.55
N ILE A 35 5.90 -24.12 -0.46
CA ILE A 35 5.08 -24.39 -1.64
C ILE A 35 4.99 -23.16 -2.55
N THR A 36 5.14 -23.40 -3.84
CA THR A 36 5.12 -22.38 -4.89
C THR A 36 3.70 -22.10 -5.37
N ILE A 37 3.48 -20.95 -6.01
CA ILE A 37 2.16 -20.60 -6.57
C ILE A 37 1.64 -21.66 -7.57
N PRO A 38 2.44 -22.20 -8.51
CA PRO A 38 1.99 -23.27 -9.40
C PRO A 38 1.52 -24.52 -8.63
N GLU A 39 2.23 -24.92 -7.57
CA GLU A 39 1.85 -26.06 -6.74
C GLU A 39 0.56 -25.78 -5.93
N ILE A 40 0.38 -24.54 -5.44
CA ILE A 40 -0.87 -24.13 -4.78
C ILE A 40 -2.05 -24.23 -5.75
N LYS A 41 -1.89 -23.74 -6.99
CA LYS A 41 -2.94 -23.80 -8.02
C LYS A 41 -3.37 -25.25 -8.35
N GLN A 42 -2.47 -26.21 -8.16
CA GLN A 42 -2.75 -27.64 -8.37
C GLN A 42 -3.24 -28.34 -7.10
N HIS A 43 -3.23 -27.67 -5.94
CA HIS A 43 -3.56 -28.30 -4.67
C HIS A 43 -5.05 -28.62 -4.57
N PRO A 44 -5.45 -29.82 -4.08
CA PRO A 44 -6.87 -30.23 -4.02
C PRO A 44 -7.77 -29.25 -3.27
N TRP A 45 -7.26 -28.65 -2.19
CA TRP A 45 -7.98 -27.62 -1.45
C TRP A 45 -8.31 -26.38 -2.29
N PHE A 46 -7.38 -25.97 -3.17
CA PHE A 46 -7.55 -24.81 -4.04
C PHE A 46 -8.59 -25.10 -5.14
N LEU A 47 -8.56 -26.31 -5.70
CA LEU A 47 -9.45 -26.71 -6.80
C LEU A 47 -10.89 -27.02 -6.37
N LYS A 48 -11.13 -27.37 -5.09
CA LYS A 48 -12.40 -27.95 -4.63
C LYS A 48 -13.64 -27.09 -4.88
N HIS A 49 -13.49 -25.77 -4.96
CA HIS A 49 -14.57 -24.82 -5.25
C HIS A 49 -14.08 -23.66 -6.12
N LEU A 50 -13.05 -23.87 -6.93
CA LEU A 50 -12.54 -22.82 -7.79
C LEU A 50 -13.55 -22.57 -8.92
N PRO A 51 -14.11 -21.36 -9.05
CA PRO A 51 -15.00 -21.03 -10.15
C PRO A 51 -14.29 -21.21 -11.50
N LYS A 52 -15.04 -21.62 -12.53
CA LYS A 52 -14.47 -22.03 -13.83
C LYS A 52 -13.72 -20.89 -14.52
N GLU A 53 -14.10 -19.65 -14.21
CA GLU A 53 -13.48 -18.41 -14.68
C GLU A 53 -12.00 -18.31 -14.25
N PHE A 54 -11.59 -19.09 -13.24
CA PHE A 54 -10.23 -19.12 -12.71
C PHE A 54 -9.46 -20.42 -13.02
N LEU A 55 -10.08 -21.42 -13.67
CA LEU A 55 -9.48 -22.75 -13.90
C LEU A 55 -8.47 -22.82 -15.06
N GLY A 56 -8.42 -21.81 -15.93
CA GLY A 56 -7.55 -21.76 -17.11
C GLY A 56 -7.10 -20.33 -17.35
N GLY A 57 -5.80 -20.13 -17.50
CA GLY A 57 -5.21 -18.81 -17.71
C GLY A 57 -5.77 -18.10 -18.95
N GLU A 58 -5.72 -16.77 -18.87
CA GLU A 58 -5.79 -15.81 -19.99
C GLU A 58 -7.14 -15.57 -20.68
N GLY A 59 -8.25 -16.01 -20.11
CA GLY A 59 -9.56 -15.74 -20.72
C GLY A 59 -10.74 -15.90 -19.78
N GLY A 60 -10.56 -15.58 -18.49
CA GLY A 60 -11.73 -15.30 -17.65
C GLY A 60 -12.45 -14.12 -18.31
N ASN A 61 -13.53 -14.43 -19.02
CA ASN A 61 -14.40 -13.49 -19.71
C ASN A 61 -15.11 -12.64 -18.64
N LEU A 62 -14.35 -11.80 -17.96
CA LEU A 62 -14.83 -10.54 -17.44
C LEU A 62 -15.09 -9.75 -18.71
N GLU A 63 -16.30 -9.87 -19.24
CA GLU A 63 -16.88 -8.86 -20.11
C GLU A 63 -16.92 -7.58 -19.27
N LYS A 64 -15.77 -6.92 -19.14
CA LYS A 64 -15.69 -5.49 -18.85
C LYS A 64 -15.93 -4.80 -20.18
N GLU A 65 -17.15 -4.95 -20.65
CA GLU A 65 -17.71 -3.90 -21.48
C GLU A 65 -18.15 -2.80 -20.51
N GLU A 66 -17.83 -1.56 -20.90
CA GLU A 66 -18.24 -0.28 -20.31
C GLU A 66 -17.16 0.40 -19.42
N ASP A 67 -16.37 1.25 -20.09
CA ASP A 67 -15.51 2.34 -19.60
C ASP A 67 -14.16 2.03 -18.91
N GLU A 68 -13.40 1.04 -19.37
CA GLU A 68 -11.95 1.01 -19.09
C GLU A 68 -11.22 2.00 -20.02
N GLN A 69 -11.21 3.28 -19.63
CA GLN A 69 -10.30 4.25 -20.21
C GLN A 69 -8.88 3.94 -19.75
N PHE A 70 -8.13 3.20 -20.57
CA PHE A 70 -6.71 2.94 -20.34
C PHE A 70 -5.91 4.23 -20.58
N GLN A 71 -5.31 4.78 -19.52
CA GLN A 71 -4.28 5.81 -19.67
C GLN A 71 -3.03 5.19 -20.29
N SER A 72 -2.37 5.91 -21.19
CA SER A 72 -1.09 5.44 -21.74
C SER A 72 0.02 5.55 -20.69
N ILE A 73 1.08 4.76 -20.82
CA ILE A 73 2.22 4.82 -19.89
C ILE A 73 2.84 6.22 -19.90
N GLU A 74 2.87 6.87 -21.06
CA GLU A 74 3.38 8.22 -21.25
C GLU A 74 2.53 9.26 -20.51
N GLU A 75 1.21 9.15 -20.56
CA GLU A 75 0.28 10.02 -19.82
C GLU A 75 0.47 9.87 -18.31
N VAL A 76 0.57 8.63 -17.82
CA VAL A 76 0.82 8.35 -16.40
C VAL A 76 2.14 8.97 -15.95
N LEU A 77 3.20 8.83 -16.74
CA LEU A 77 4.50 9.42 -16.43
C LEU A 77 4.46 10.95 -16.46
N SER A 78 3.72 11.54 -17.41
CA SER A 78 3.55 13.00 -17.51
C SER A 78 2.82 13.57 -16.29
N ILE A 79 1.76 12.90 -15.81
CA ILE A 79 1.03 13.31 -14.61
C ILE A 79 1.92 13.20 -13.37
N ILE A 80 2.74 12.14 -13.26
CA ILE A 80 3.70 11.99 -12.17
C ILE A 80 4.75 13.10 -12.21
N GLU A 81 5.24 13.48 -13.39
CA GLU A 81 6.21 14.57 -13.55
C GLU A 81 5.60 15.92 -13.14
N GLU A 82 4.38 16.22 -13.60
CA GLU A 82 3.65 17.42 -13.22
C GLU A 82 3.42 17.49 -11.70
N ALA A 83 3.02 16.38 -11.07
CA ALA A 83 2.76 16.32 -9.63
C ALA A 83 4.02 16.41 -8.75
N ARG A 84 5.23 16.30 -9.33
CA ARG A 84 6.49 16.51 -8.61
C ARG A 84 6.82 17.99 -8.44
N GLU A 85 6.28 18.85 -9.30
CA GLU A 85 6.40 20.29 -9.14
C GLU A 85 5.43 20.75 -8.04
N PRO A 86 5.90 21.44 -6.99
CA PRO A 86 5.01 22.01 -5.99
C PRO A 86 4.15 23.06 -6.70
N GLY A 87 2.83 22.88 -6.68
CA GLY A 87 1.92 23.83 -7.31
C GLY A 87 2.21 25.25 -6.84
N GLU A 88 2.25 26.21 -7.78
CA GLU A 88 2.08 27.62 -7.46
C GLU A 88 0.66 27.77 -6.90
N GLY A 89 0.48 27.43 -5.63
CA GLY A 89 -0.64 27.92 -4.85
C GLY A 89 -0.71 29.44 -5.06
N PRO A 90 -1.90 30.05 -4.96
CA PRO A 90 -2.02 31.50 -5.03
C PRO A 90 -0.88 32.11 -4.22
N LYS A 91 -0.07 32.97 -4.86
CA LYS A 91 0.87 33.85 -4.17
C LYS A 91 0.03 34.77 -3.29
N ILE A 92 -0.48 34.23 -2.18
CA ILE A 92 -0.68 34.97 -0.95
C ILE A 92 0.74 35.31 -0.56
N GLY A 93 1.19 36.41 -1.17
CA GLY A 93 2.29 37.15 -0.63
C GLY A 93 2.01 37.26 0.86
N SER A 94 3.08 37.11 1.62
CA SER A 94 3.24 37.80 2.88
C SER A 94 2.26 38.99 2.95
N HIS A 95 1.30 38.91 3.87
CA HIS A 95 0.35 39.99 4.22
C HIS A 95 -1.02 40.02 3.50
N LEU A 96 -1.94 39.11 3.86
CA LEU A 96 -3.39 39.43 3.89
C LEU A 96 -4.09 38.74 5.08
N LEU A 97 -3.78 39.21 6.29
CA LEU A 97 -4.83 39.51 7.26
C LEU A 97 -5.54 40.81 6.82
N GLY A 98 -5.97 40.89 5.56
CA GLY A 98 -6.71 42.01 4.98
C GLY A 98 -8.16 42.03 5.46
N GLY A 99 -8.35 41.83 6.76
CA GLY A 99 -9.49 42.40 7.44
C GLY A 99 -9.46 43.90 7.22
N SER A 100 -10.60 44.41 6.76
CA SER A 100 -11.14 45.72 7.07
C SER A 100 -10.15 46.70 7.71
N MET A 101 -9.78 47.72 6.94
CA MET A 101 -9.62 49.11 7.40
C MET A 101 -9.43 49.29 8.92
N GLU A 102 -8.21 49.75 9.26
CA GLU A 102 -7.85 50.53 10.45
C GLU A 102 -7.62 49.74 11.76
N LEU A 103 -6.36 49.74 12.27
CA LEU A 103 -6.00 50.17 13.63
C LEU A 103 -4.53 49.83 14.00
N ASP A 104 -3.78 50.90 14.23
CA ASP A 104 -2.60 51.19 15.06
C ASP A 104 -1.37 50.26 15.24
N ASP A 105 -0.22 50.95 15.22
CA ASP A 105 1.16 50.58 15.52
C ASP A 105 1.35 49.56 16.65
N LEU A 106 2.07 48.47 16.35
CA LEU A 106 2.85 47.70 17.32
C LEU A 106 4.10 47.14 16.64
N ASP A 107 5.22 47.80 16.91
CA ASP A 107 6.58 47.41 16.53
C ASP A 107 7.00 46.20 17.39
N THR A 108 7.28 45.06 16.75
CA THR A 108 7.94 43.92 17.42
C THR A 108 8.98 43.33 16.48
N ASP A 109 10.24 43.66 16.76
CA ASP A 109 11.40 42.97 16.23
C ASP A 109 11.42 41.54 16.79
N ALA A 110 11.42 40.55 15.91
CA ALA A 110 11.66 39.17 16.30
C ALA A 110 12.47 38.52 15.19
N ASP A 111 13.77 38.38 15.48
CA ASP A 111 14.77 37.69 14.67
C ASP A 111 14.27 36.28 14.29
N ILE A 112 14.01 36.06 13.01
CA ILE A 112 13.82 34.72 12.43
C ILE A 112 15.22 34.22 12.06
N ASP A 113 15.93 33.72 13.06
CA ASP A 113 17.11 32.88 12.87
C ASP A 113 16.96 31.67 13.79
N ASP A 114 16.31 30.62 13.29
CA ASP A 114 16.55 29.22 13.71
C ASP A 114 15.73 28.28 12.80
N ILE A 115 16.24 28.06 11.58
CA ILE A 115 15.86 26.90 10.77
C ILE A 115 17.09 26.04 10.48
N GLU A 116 17.56 25.35 11.51
CA GLU A 116 18.18 24.04 11.39
C GLU A 116 17.45 23.15 12.39
N THR A 117 16.89 22.01 12.01
CA THR A 117 17.72 20.81 12.01
C THR A 117 17.02 19.69 11.24
N SER A 118 17.79 19.19 10.29
CA SER A 118 17.79 17.89 9.64
C SER A 118 17.07 16.74 10.35
N GLY A 119 16.44 15.90 9.53
CA GLY A 119 15.69 14.74 9.97
C GLY A 119 16.51 13.65 10.66
N ASP A 120 15.80 12.95 11.54
CA ASP A 120 15.88 11.51 11.67
C ASP A 120 14.43 10.96 11.70
N PHE A 121 14.23 9.77 11.14
CA PHE A 121 13.00 9.02 11.34
C PHE A 121 13.39 7.86 12.25
N VAL A 122 13.38 8.09 13.55
CA VAL A 122 13.68 7.05 14.54
C VAL A 122 12.45 6.15 14.67
N CYS A 123 12.49 5.00 14.00
CA CYS A 123 11.64 3.87 14.39
C CYS A 123 12.19 3.30 15.71
N ALA A 124 11.69 3.81 16.84
CA ALA A 124 11.92 3.19 18.12
C ALA A 124 11.31 1.77 18.11
N LEU A 125 12.15 0.75 17.89
CA LEU A 125 11.84 -0.61 18.31
C LEU A 125 11.91 -0.63 19.84
N GLN A 126 10.76 -0.55 20.49
CA GLN A 126 10.62 -0.92 21.89
C GLN A 126 10.87 -2.43 22.01
N VAL A 127 11.88 -2.79 22.79
CA VAL A 127 12.25 -4.17 23.18
C VAL A 127 11.18 -4.75 24.11
#